data_AF-A0A453LPR9-F1
#
_entry.id   AF-A0A453LPR9-F1
#
_cell.length_a   1.000
_cell.length_b   1.000
_cell.length_c   1.000
_cell.angle_alpha   90.00
_cell.angle_beta   90.00
_cell.angle_gamma   90.00
#
_symmetry.space_group_name_H-M   'P 1'
#
loop_
_entity.id
_entity.type
_entity.pdbx_description
1 polymer ?
#
loop_
_entity_poly.entity_id
_entity_poly.type
_entity_poly.pdbx_seq_one_letter_code
_entity_poly.pdbx_strand_id
1 'polypeptide(L)'
;MAPLQARLHDQIKDSMVLINIKPPKKASVGKNKNDKGIFVMGIAGIRCPNPGGYNTQLMRAVPLCRSVIAKRQRVHLFSPEQMLLTSGTVMGVSGPTFQHNCSTLESSSLGAPVVNDNGHLVGICNDFRNDYLEAISTHAIASEIEMAQGREYIGIGQMLDHLQS
;
A
#
# COMPACT_ATOMS: atom_id res chain seq x y z
N MET A 1 -11.16 13.20 22.97
CA MET A 1 -10.62 12.85 21.63
C MET A 1 -9.40 11.97 21.84
N ALA A 2 -9.32 10.80 21.21
CA ALA A 2 -8.12 9.95 21.29
C ALA A 2 -6.94 10.64 20.57
N PRO A 3 -5.69 10.48 21.06
CA PRO A 3 -4.50 10.97 20.37
C PRO A 3 -4.42 10.41 18.93
N LEU A 4 -3.92 11.20 17.98
CA LEU A 4 -3.84 10.83 16.56
C LEU A 4 -3.20 9.45 16.34
N GLN A 5 -2.11 9.16 17.05
CA GLN A 5 -1.42 7.88 16.97
C GLN A 5 -2.30 6.70 17.41
N ALA A 6 -3.07 6.85 18.50
CA ALA A 6 -3.98 5.80 18.97
C ALA A 6 -5.11 5.56 17.96
N ARG A 7 -5.65 6.64 17.36
CA ARG A 7 -6.67 6.54 16.31
C ARG A 7 -6.15 5.82 15.05
N LEU A 8 -4.95 6.17 14.60
CA LEU A 8 -4.33 5.55 13.42
C LEU A 8 -3.96 4.10 13.70
N HIS A 9 -3.45 3.80 14.89
CA HIS A 9 -3.16 2.44 15.33
C HIS A 9 -4.41 1.56 15.31
N ASP A 10 -5.50 2.01 15.94
CA ASP A 10 -6.77 1.28 15.94
C ASP A 10 -7.36 1.11 14.53
N GLN A 11 -7.13 2.07 13.64
CA GLN A 11 -7.58 1.99 12.25
C GLN A 11 -6.78 0.95 11.45
N ILE A 12 -5.48 0.84 11.67
CA ILE A 12 -4.57 0.07 10.80
C ILE A 12 -4.31 -1.33 11.33
N LYS A 13 -4.35 -1.55 12.65
CA LYS A 13 -4.01 -2.84 13.27
C LYS A 13 -4.83 -4.03 12.78
N ASP A 14 -6.09 -3.79 12.40
CA ASP A 14 -7.01 -4.79 11.86
C ASP A 14 -7.21 -4.63 10.34
N SER A 15 -6.39 -3.80 9.70
CA SER A 15 -6.49 -3.51 8.27
C SER A 15 -5.47 -4.31 7.47
N MET A 16 -5.90 -4.78 6.30
CA MET A 16 -5.05 -5.42 5.30
C MET A 16 -4.91 -4.48 4.11
N VAL A 17 -3.69 -4.37 3.56
CA VAL A 17 -3.50 -3.71 2.26
C VAL A 17 -3.93 -4.67 1.18
N LEU A 18 -5.23 -4.65 0.88
CA LEU A 18 -5.81 -5.36 -0.25
C LEU A 18 -5.92 -4.38 -1.42
N ILE A 19 -5.06 -4.56 -2.41
CA ILE A 19 -5.20 -3.85 -3.68
C ILE A 19 -6.02 -4.76 -4.59
N ASN A 20 -7.22 -4.35 -4.97
CA ASN A 20 -8.11 -5.18 -5.80
C ASN A 20 -7.58 -5.23 -7.24
N ILE A 21 -7.01 -6.38 -7.62
CA ILE A 21 -6.53 -6.58 -8.98
C ILE A 21 -7.55 -7.42 -9.76
N LYS A 22 -8.43 -6.74 -10.50
CA LYS A 22 -9.36 -7.38 -11.44
C LYS A 22 -8.58 -8.10 -12.55
N PRO A 23 -9.01 -9.28 -13.02
CA PRO A 23 -8.37 -9.93 -14.15
C PRO A 23 -8.50 -9.06 -15.42
N PRO A 24 -7.45 -8.91 -16.24
CA PRO A 24 -7.49 -8.17 -17.49
C PRO A 24 -8.58 -8.72 -18.43
N LYS A 25 -9.34 -7.85 -19.09
CA LYS A 25 -10.40 -8.24 -20.04
C LYS A 25 -9.86 -8.96 -21.29
N LYS A 26 -8.55 -8.86 -21.57
CA LYS A 26 -7.88 -9.48 -22.75
C LYS A 26 -6.44 -9.94 -22.47
N ALA A 27 -6.18 -10.62 -21.36
CA ALA A 27 -4.98 -11.46 -21.31
C ALA A 27 -5.40 -12.92 -21.32
N SER A 28 -5.09 -13.60 -22.43
CA SER A 28 -4.91 -15.04 -22.46
C SER A 28 -3.73 -15.41 -21.56
N VAL A 29 -3.96 -15.36 -20.25
CA VAL A 29 -3.05 -15.90 -19.24
C VAL A 29 -3.20 -17.41 -19.33
N GLY A 30 -2.11 -18.08 -19.74
CA GLY A 30 -1.99 -19.53 -19.73
C GLY A 30 -2.63 -20.11 -18.47
N LYS A 31 -3.48 -21.10 -18.67
CA LYS A 31 -4.19 -21.82 -17.62
C LYS A 31 -3.19 -22.60 -16.75
N ASN A 32 -2.53 -21.95 -15.81
CA ASN A 32 -2.09 -22.64 -14.60
C ASN A 32 -3.17 -22.46 -13.54
N LYS A 33 -3.66 -23.61 -13.04
CA LYS A 33 -4.93 -23.73 -12.30
C LYS A 33 -4.84 -23.34 -10.82
N ASN A 34 -3.70 -22.93 -10.30
CA ASN A 34 -3.55 -22.55 -8.89
C ASN A 34 -2.91 -21.15 -8.79
N ASP A 35 -3.67 -20.22 -8.20
CA ASP A 35 -3.29 -18.88 -7.70
C ASP A 35 -2.58 -17.88 -8.64
N LYS A 36 -3.40 -17.00 -9.23
CA LYS A 36 -2.97 -15.84 -10.03
C LYS A 36 -2.66 -14.64 -9.13
N GLY A 37 -1.50 -14.64 -8.50
CA GLY A 37 -0.90 -13.42 -7.95
C GLY A 37 -0.43 -12.50 -9.07
N ILE A 38 -0.44 -11.18 -8.85
CA ILE A 38 0.16 -10.20 -9.76
C ILE A 38 1.38 -9.60 -9.06
N PHE A 39 2.53 -9.68 -9.72
CA PHE A 39 3.81 -9.15 -9.24
C PHE A 39 4.14 -7.90 -10.03
N VAL A 40 4.25 -6.77 -9.33
CA VAL A 40 4.46 -5.46 -9.93
C VAL A 40 5.41 -4.67 -9.04
N MET A 41 6.57 -4.25 -9.55
CA MET A 41 7.54 -3.42 -8.79
C MET A 41 7.95 -4.01 -7.42
N GLY A 42 8.04 -5.33 -7.31
CA GLY A 42 8.32 -6.01 -6.03
C GLY A 42 7.11 -6.11 -5.07
N ILE A 43 5.94 -5.63 -5.48
CA ILE A 43 4.68 -5.78 -4.75
C ILE A 43 3.93 -6.99 -5.29
N ALA A 44 3.57 -7.89 -4.38
CA ALA A 44 2.72 -9.04 -4.68
C ALA A 44 1.28 -8.74 -4.26
N GLY A 45 0.36 -8.74 -5.22
CA GLY A 45 -1.07 -8.77 -4.95
C GLY A 45 -1.50 -10.19 -4.66
N ILE A 46 -1.84 -10.48 -3.40
CA ILE A 46 -2.36 -11.80 -3.00
C ILE A 46 -3.88 -11.73 -3.05
N ARG A 47 -4.46 -12.46 -4.01
CA ARG A 47 -5.88 -12.76 -3.95
C ARG A 47 -6.06 -13.90 -2.96
N CYS A 48 -6.82 -13.67 -1.89
CA CYS A 48 -7.26 -14.73 -0.98
C CYS A 48 -8.61 -15.26 -1.46
N PRO A 49 -8.68 -16.32 -2.29
CA PRO A 49 -9.94 -16.99 -2.58
C PRO A 49 -10.44 -17.57 -1.25
N ASN A 50 -11.57 -17.10 -0.74
CA ASN A 50 -12.06 -17.53 0.57
C ASN A 50 -12.38 -19.05 0.56
N PRO A 51 -11.59 -19.94 1.19
CA PRO A 51 -11.87 -21.36 1.24
C PRO A 51 -12.40 -21.77 2.62
N GLY A 52 -12.88 -20.82 3.44
CA GLY A 52 -13.45 -21.09 4.76
C GLY A 52 -12.58 -20.74 5.97
N GLY A 53 -11.49 -19.98 5.81
CA GLY A 53 -10.52 -19.72 6.88
C GLY A 53 -10.37 -18.27 7.35
N TYR A 54 -10.80 -17.27 6.58
CA TYR A 54 -10.60 -15.85 6.91
C TYR A 54 -11.94 -15.12 6.95
N ASN A 55 -12.25 -14.52 8.10
CA ASN A 55 -13.45 -13.69 8.24
C ASN A 55 -13.20 -12.32 7.60
N THR A 56 -13.61 -12.18 6.35
CA THR A 56 -13.52 -10.92 5.60
C THR A 56 -14.33 -9.78 6.23
N GLN A 57 -15.29 -10.06 7.11
CA GLN A 57 -16.05 -9.03 7.85
C GLN A 57 -15.20 -8.34 8.93
N LEU A 58 -14.10 -8.96 9.37
CA LEU A 58 -13.16 -8.37 10.31
C LEU A 58 -12.06 -7.56 9.62
N MET A 59 -11.93 -7.69 8.29
CA MET A 59 -10.91 -6.97 7.53
C MET A 59 -11.45 -5.63 7.06
N ARG A 60 -10.67 -4.57 7.28
CA ARG A 60 -10.92 -3.26 6.67
C ARG A 60 -9.87 -2.97 5.61
N ALA A 61 -10.32 -2.52 4.44
CA ALA A 61 -9.43 -2.00 3.43
C ALA A 61 -8.92 -0.63 3.86
N VAL A 62 -7.60 -0.42 3.77
CA VAL A 62 -7.02 0.91 4.00
C VAL A 62 -7.37 1.81 2.82
N PRO A 63 -7.97 2.99 3.04
CA PRO A 63 -8.26 3.92 1.94
C PRO A 63 -6.98 4.38 1.25
N LEU A 64 -7.00 4.52 -0.08
CA LEU A 64 -5.85 5.00 -0.85
C LEU A 64 -5.75 6.54 -0.78
N CYS A 65 -4.55 7.07 -0.58
CA CYS A 65 -4.32 8.50 -0.63
C CYS A 65 -4.43 9.01 -2.05
N ARG A 66 -5.34 9.96 -2.28
CA ARG A 66 -5.53 10.60 -3.59
C ARG A 66 -4.54 11.72 -3.89
N SER A 67 -3.97 12.33 -2.86
CA SER A 67 -3.00 13.41 -3.00
C SER A 67 -1.61 12.87 -3.30
N VAL A 68 -0.90 13.54 -4.22
CA VAL A 68 0.52 13.26 -4.53
C VAL A 68 1.37 13.44 -3.27
N ILE A 69 2.28 12.49 -3.02
CA ILE A 69 3.19 12.57 -1.87
C ILE A 69 4.15 13.75 -2.03
N ALA A 70 4.35 14.53 -0.97
CA ALA A 70 5.22 15.71 -0.97
C ALA A 70 6.32 15.63 0.07
N LYS A 71 7.46 16.28 -0.21
CA LYS A 71 8.54 16.44 0.77
C LYS A 71 8.04 17.19 2.02
N ARG A 72 8.55 16.80 3.20
CA ARG A 72 8.14 17.27 4.55
C ARG A 72 6.72 16.86 4.97
N GLN A 73 5.98 16.14 4.13
CA GLN A 73 4.70 15.58 4.55
C GLN A 73 4.91 14.61 5.70
N ARG A 74 4.07 14.73 6.75
CA ARG A 74 4.06 13.79 7.86
C ARG A 74 3.45 12.46 7.41
N VAL A 75 4.12 11.39 7.79
CA VAL A 75 3.72 10.02 7.48
C VAL A 75 3.95 9.12 8.69
N HIS A 76 3.27 7.99 8.70
CA HIS A 76 3.36 7.00 9.75
C HIS A 76 3.56 5.62 9.14
N LEU A 77 4.44 4.84 9.75
CA LEU A 77 4.68 3.46 9.41
C LEU A 77 4.06 2.58 10.48
N PHE A 78 3.31 1.57 10.07
CA PHE A 78 2.81 0.55 10.97
C PHE A 78 3.64 -0.73 10.84
N SER A 79 4.32 -1.12 11.91
CA SER A 79 5.00 -2.42 12.02
C SER A 79 4.03 -3.44 12.62
N PRO A 80 3.51 -4.39 11.83
CA PRO A 80 2.55 -5.38 12.33
C PRO A 80 3.18 -6.35 13.34
N GLU A 81 4.48 -6.67 13.17
CA GLU A 81 5.20 -7.60 14.04
C GLU A 81 5.32 -7.06 15.47
N GLN A 82 5.47 -5.74 15.61
CA GLN A 82 5.58 -5.06 16.91
C GLN A 82 4.27 -4.40 17.34
N MET A 83 3.23 -4.45 16.50
CA MET A 83 1.99 -3.69 16.67
C MET A 83 2.28 -2.22 17.01
N LEU A 84 3.24 -1.61 16.32
CA LEU A 84 3.76 -0.28 16.62
C LEU A 84 3.55 0.67 15.45
N LEU A 85 3.09 1.89 15.75
CA LEU A 85 3.00 2.97 14.80
C LEU A 85 4.14 3.97 15.06
N THR A 86 5.07 4.10 14.12
CA THR A 86 6.15 5.08 14.19
C THR A 86 5.88 6.23 13.24
N SER A 87 6.20 7.44 13.67
CA SER A 87 5.91 8.66 12.90
C SER A 87 7.20 9.26 12.36
N GLY A 88 7.12 9.87 11.19
CA GLY A 88 8.22 10.55 10.56
C GLY A 88 7.73 11.53 9.50
N THR A 89 8.65 11.89 8.61
CA THR A 89 8.43 12.84 7.54
C THR A 89 9.06 12.35 6.26
N VAL A 90 8.43 12.69 5.14
CA VAL A 90 9.01 12.48 3.81
C VAL A 90 10.24 13.38 3.65
N MET A 91 11.38 12.77 3.39
CA MET A 91 12.67 13.47 3.22
C MET A 91 12.94 13.83 1.75
N GLY A 92 12.48 12.99 0.84
CA GLY A 92 12.70 13.12 -0.60
C GLY A 92 11.64 12.36 -1.38
N VAL A 93 11.39 12.79 -2.61
CA VAL A 93 10.48 12.13 -3.55
C VAL A 93 11.24 11.98 -4.86
N SER A 94 11.27 10.75 -5.39
CA SER A 94 12.06 10.36 -6.55
C SER A 94 11.21 9.50 -7.48
N GLY A 95 10.45 10.16 -8.36
CA GLY A 95 9.58 9.48 -9.32
C GLY A 95 8.56 8.56 -8.62
N PRO A 96 8.63 7.22 -8.81
CA PRO A 96 7.68 6.30 -8.20
C PRO A 96 7.89 6.10 -6.70
N THR A 97 9.05 6.45 -6.14
CA THR A 97 9.41 6.22 -4.74
C THR A 97 9.52 7.51 -3.93
N PHE A 98 9.47 7.36 -2.61
CA PHE A 98 9.77 8.43 -1.66
C PHE A 98 10.52 7.89 -0.45
N GLN A 99 11.34 8.75 0.14
CA GLN A 99 12.16 8.46 1.31
C GLN A 99 11.50 9.03 2.56
N HIS A 100 11.51 8.30 3.67
CA HIS A 100 10.99 8.79 4.95
C HIS A 100 11.82 8.30 6.14
N ASN A 101 11.83 9.09 7.22
CA ASN A 101 12.57 8.81 8.45
C ASN A 101 11.68 8.28 9.58
N CYS A 102 10.64 7.49 9.24
CA CYS A 102 9.92 6.77 10.28
C CYS A 102 10.90 5.78 10.93
N SER A 103 11.03 5.81 12.26
CA SER A 103 11.94 4.93 12.98
C SER A 103 11.49 3.47 12.84
N THR A 104 12.42 2.56 12.50
CA THR A 104 12.16 1.12 12.48
C THR A 104 13.33 0.29 12.98
N LEU A 105 13.02 -0.97 13.29
CA LEU A 105 13.97 -2.08 13.25
C LEU A 105 13.97 -2.62 11.82
N GLU A 106 15.13 -2.57 11.14
CA GLU A 106 15.32 -2.78 9.69
C GLU A 106 14.47 -3.92 9.10
N SER A 107 14.47 -5.10 9.72
CA SER A 107 13.82 -6.31 9.21
C SER A 107 12.28 -6.25 9.17
N SER A 108 11.66 -5.43 10.02
CA SER A 108 10.19 -5.36 10.15
C SER A 108 9.52 -4.36 9.19
N SER A 109 10.32 -3.66 8.38
CA SER A 109 9.87 -2.50 7.60
C SER A 109 9.46 -2.85 6.18
N LEU A 110 9.99 -3.93 5.59
CA LEU A 110 9.71 -4.28 4.19
C LEU A 110 8.26 -4.76 4.04
N GLY A 111 7.55 -4.21 3.04
CA GLY A 111 6.13 -4.47 2.84
C GLY A 111 5.21 -3.74 3.82
N ALA A 112 5.75 -3.00 4.81
CA ALA A 112 4.93 -2.29 5.77
C ALA A 112 4.20 -1.10 5.10
N PRO A 113 2.93 -0.87 5.47
CA PRO A 113 2.15 0.24 4.95
C PRO A 113 2.62 1.57 5.54
N VAL A 114 2.76 2.56 4.66
CA VAL A 114 2.97 3.96 5.04
C VAL A 114 1.67 4.70 4.86
N VAL A 115 1.22 5.42 5.88
CA VAL A 115 -0.03 6.20 5.87
C VAL A 115 0.21 7.68 6.18
N ASN A 116 -0.74 8.55 5.82
CA ASN A 116 -0.76 9.95 6.25
C ASN A 116 -1.56 10.14 7.57
N ASP A 117 -1.68 11.39 8.05
CA ASP A 117 -2.44 11.75 9.27
C ASP A 117 -3.94 11.37 9.21
N ASN A 118 -4.48 11.13 8.01
CA ASN A 118 -5.87 10.68 7.81
C ASN A 118 -6.01 9.15 7.77
N GLY A 119 -4.90 8.41 7.91
CA GLY A 119 -4.89 6.95 7.80
C GLY A 119 -5.07 6.45 6.37
N HIS A 120 -4.84 7.31 5.37
CA HIS A 120 -4.83 6.87 3.97
C HIS A 120 -3.45 6.31 3.62
N LEU A 121 -3.42 5.19 2.90
CA LEU A 121 -2.21 4.59 2.37
C LEU A 121 -1.55 5.55 1.37
N VAL A 122 -0.30 5.91 1.63
CA VAL A 122 0.52 6.75 0.75
C VAL A 122 1.61 5.95 0.04
N GLY A 123 1.98 4.79 0.57
CA GLY A 123 2.93 3.90 -0.06
C GLY A 123 3.18 2.62 0.73
N ILE A 124 4.06 1.78 0.18
CA ILE A 124 4.50 0.52 0.78
C ILE A 124 6.04 0.54 0.80
N CYS A 125 6.64 0.30 1.97
CA CYS A 125 8.09 0.23 2.10
C CYS A 125 8.67 -0.91 1.26
N ASN A 126 9.72 -0.63 0.49
CA ASN A 126 10.38 -1.61 -0.38
C ASN A 126 11.89 -1.77 -0.11
N ASP A 127 12.52 -0.83 0.60
CA ASP A 127 13.97 -0.82 0.79
C ASP A 127 14.36 0.00 2.03
N PHE A 128 15.57 -0.26 2.54
CA PHE A 128 16.21 0.51 3.59
C PHE A 128 17.61 0.93 3.11
N ARG A 129 17.89 2.24 3.10
CA ARG A 129 19.15 2.78 2.61
C ARG A 129 19.63 3.89 3.52
N ASN A 130 20.90 3.85 3.90
CA ASN A 130 21.63 4.97 4.53
C ASN A 130 20.78 5.72 5.58
N ASP A 131 20.26 4.99 6.58
CA ASP A 131 19.46 5.50 7.70
C ASP A 131 18.05 6.02 7.36
N TYR A 132 17.49 5.66 6.21
CA TYR A 132 16.09 5.93 5.88
C TYR A 132 15.40 4.77 5.16
N LEU A 133 14.08 4.83 5.18
CA LEU A 133 13.23 3.89 4.46
C LEU A 133 12.82 4.49 3.12
N GLU A 134 12.80 3.66 2.10
CA GLU A 134 12.21 3.96 0.81
C GLU A 134 10.88 3.21 0.66
N ALA A 135 9.88 3.90 0.13
CA ALA A 135 8.57 3.35 -0.14
C ALA A 135 8.13 3.67 -1.57
N ILE A 136 7.42 2.74 -2.19
CA ILE A 136 6.76 2.93 -3.47
C ILE A 136 5.45 3.66 -3.23
N SER A 137 5.24 4.78 -3.91
CA SER A 137 4.02 5.59 -3.77
C SER A 137 2.78 4.83 -4.25
N THR A 138 1.65 5.03 -3.57
CA THR A 138 0.36 4.42 -3.97
C THR A 138 0.00 4.75 -5.41
N HIS A 139 0.36 5.94 -5.91
CA HIS A 139 0.18 6.33 -7.31
C HIS A 139 0.96 5.46 -8.29
N ALA A 140 2.23 5.18 -7.98
CA ALA A 140 3.05 4.30 -8.82
C ALA A 140 2.49 2.87 -8.82
N ILE A 141 2.10 2.36 -7.66
CA ILE A 141 1.47 1.03 -7.53
C ILE A 141 0.21 0.96 -8.39
N ALA A 142 -0.64 1.98 -8.29
CA ALA A 142 -1.88 2.04 -9.01
C ALA A 142 -1.69 2.14 -10.53
N SER A 143 -0.75 2.98 -10.97
CA SER A 143 -0.42 3.15 -12.39
C SER A 143 0.00 1.83 -13.02
N GLU A 144 0.90 1.12 -12.36
CA GLU A 144 1.41 -0.16 -12.85
C GLU A 144 0.33 -1.25 -12.87
N ILE A 145 -0.59 -1.26 -11.91
CA ILE A 145 -1.73 -2.20 -11.92
C ILE A 145 -2.65 -1.92 -13.12
N GLU A 146 -3.00 -0.65 -13.37
CA GLU A 146 -3.81 -0.29 -14.53
C GLU A 146 -3.12 -0.67 -15.84
N MET A 147 -1.82 -0.43 -15.96
CA MET A 147 -1.00 -0.83 -17.10
C MET A 147 -1.00 -2.36 -17.29
N ALA A 148 -0.77 -3.13 -16.23
CA ALA A 148 -0.80 -4.59 -16.26
C ALA A 148 -2.17 -5.15 -16.65
N GLN A 149 -3.25 -4.40 -16.39
CA GLN A 149 -4.62 -4.79 -16.74
C GLN A 149 -5.08 -4.27 -18.11
N GLY A 150 -4.29 -3.41 -18.76
CA GLY A 150 -4.67 -2.75 -20.00
C GLY A 150 -5.88 -1.82 -19.84
N ARG A 151 -6.04 -1.19 -18.67
CA ARG A 151 -7.11 -0.21 -18.40
C ARG A 151 -6.61 1.20 -18.68
N GLU A 152 -7.34 1.94 -19.50
CA GLU A 152 -7.07 3.36 -19.73
C GLU A 152 -7.61 4.20 -18.57
N TYR A 153 -6.85 5.24 -18.21
CA TYR A 153 -7.24 6.24 -17.21
C TYR A 153 -6.72 7.63 -17.61
N ILE A 154 -7.48 8.67 -17.27
CA ILE A 154 -7.20 10.07 -17.64
C ILE A 154 -6.46 10.81 -16.52
N GLY A 155 -6.45 10.26 -15.30
CA GLY A 155 -5.71 10.82 -14.18
C GLY A 155 -5.79 10.01 -12.89
N ILE A 156 -5.12 10.51 -11.86
CA ILE A 156 -4.94 9.84 -10.55
C ILE A 156 -6.28 9.42 -9.91
N GLY A 157 -7.30 10.28 -9.95
CA GLY A 157 -8.60 9.99 -9.36
C GLY A 157 -9.22 8.73 -9.96
N GLN A 158 -9.33 8.69 -11.29
CA GLN A 158 -9.90 7.56 -12.03
C GLN A 158 -9.09 6.26 -11.84
N MET A 159 -7.77 6.37 -11.84
CA MET A 159 -6.86 5.26 -11.58
C MET A 159 -7.12 4.63 -10.20
N LEU A 160 -7.30 5.45 -9.15
CA LEU A 160 -7.56 4.95 -7.80
C LEU A 160 -8.99 4.41 -7.64
N ASP A 161 -9.97 4.98 -8.34
CA ASP A 161 -11.36 4.48 -8.33
C ASP A 161 -11.46 3.05 -8.86
N HIS A 162 -10.69 2.73 -9.90
CA HIS A 162 -10.60 1.40 -10.48
C HIS A 162 -10.09 0.32 -9.52
N LEU A 163 -9.34 0.70 -8.49
CA LEU A 163 -8.78 -0.19 -7.47
C LEU A 163 -9.65 -0.34 -6.23
N GLN A 164 -10.57 0.60 -6.01
CA GLN A 164 -11.51 0.60 -4.88
C GLN A 164 -12.89 0.00 -5.25
N SER A 165 -13.16 -0.16 -6.56
CA SER A 165 -14.33 -0.85 -7.13
C SER A 165 -14.20 -2.37 -7.20
#